data_AF-A0A3C2AEZ1-F1
#
_entry.id   AF-A0A3C2AEZ1-F1
#
_cell.length_a   1.000
_cell.length_b   1.000
_cell.length_c   1.000
_cell.angle_alpha   90.00
_cell.angle_beta   90.00
_cell.angle_gamma   90.00
#
_symmetry.space_group_name_H-M   'P 1'
#
loop_
_entity.id
_entity.type
_entity.pdbx_description
1 polymer ?
#
loop_
_entity_poly.entity_id
_entity_poly.type
_entity_poly.pdbx_seq_one_letter_code
_entity_poly.pdbx_strand_id
1 'polypeptide(L)' 'EHIHHDHIICRGCGKIVEFKNDDIEKLQNEIAKKNRFKVYAHKLELYGLCYDCIK' A
#
# COMPACT_ATOMS: atom_id res chain seq x y z
N GLU A 1 -9.17 -4.71 16.74
CA GLU A 1 -9.46 -4.15 15.41
C GLU A 1 -8.24 -4.35 14.51
N HIS A 2 -8.45 -4.68 13.23
CA HIS A 2 -7.35 -4.69 12.26
C HIS A 2 -7.07 -3.25 11.83
N ILE A 3 -5.87 -2.76 12.14
CA ILE A 3 -5.41 -1.44 11.69
C ILE A 3 -5.15 -1.52 10.19
N HIS A 4 -5.67 -0.56 9.43
CA HIS A 4 -5.45 -0.45 8.00
C HIS A 4 -3.95 -0.39 7.68
N HIS A 5 -3.49 -1.27 6.78
CA HIS A 5 -2.10 -1.38 6.32
C HIS A 5 -2.08 -1.80 4.85
N ASP A 6 -1.00 -1.43 4.19
CA ASP A 6 -0.67 -1.75 2.80
C ASP A 6 0.47 -2.77 2.74
N HIS A 7 0.77 -3.27 1.54
CA HIS A 7 1.72 -4.37 1.37
C HIS A 7 2.84 -4.07 0.39
N ILE A 8 4.04 -4.56 0.68
CA ILE A 8 5.13 -4.74 -0.27
C ILE A 8 5.36 -6.24 -0.46
N ILE A 9 5.28 -6.72 -1.70
CA ILE A 9 5.31 -8.13 -2.07
C ILE A 9 6.53 -8.41 -2.93
N CYS A 10 7.38 -9.34 -2.48
CA CYS A 10 8.50 -9.86 -3.25
C CYS A 10 8.01 -10.87 -4.30
N ARG A 11 8.28 -10.61 -5.58
CA ARG A 11 7.98 -11.55 -6.67
C ARG A 11 8.96 -12.72 -6.78
N GLY A 12 10.11 -12.65 -6.11
CA GLY A 12 11.12 -13.71 -6.13
C GLY A 12 10.81 -14.85 -5.15
N CYS A 13 10.45 -14.52 -3.91
CA CYS A 13 10.23 -15.49 -2.84
C CYS A 13 8.85 -15.42 -2.18
N GLY A 14 7.97 -14.50 -2.61
CA GLY A 14 6.64 -14.32 -2.03
C GLY A 14 6.61 -13.61 -0.67
N LYS A 15 7.75 -13.12 -0.16
CA LYS A 15 7.82 -12.33 1.09
C LYS A 15 6.89 -11.12 1.03
N ILE A 16 6.09 -10.95 2.09
CA ILE A 16 5.17 -9.80 2.25
C ILE A 16 5.63 -8.97 3.44
N VAL A 17 5.64 -7.65 3.28
CA VAL A 17 5.88 -6.68 4.35
C VAL A 17 4.66 -5.76 4.44
N GLU A 18 4.03 -5.72 5.61
CA GLU A 18 2.96 -4.77 5.91
C GLU A 18 3.56 -3.41 6.28
N PHE A 19 2.93 -2.32 5.82
CA PHE A 19 3.33 -0.97 6.20
C PHE A 19 2.12 -0.03 6.31
N LYS A 20 2.31 1.08 7.02
CA LYS A 20 1.34 2.18 7.10
C LYS A 20 2.07 3.50 6.89
N ASN A 21 1.48 4.38 6.09
CA ASN A 21 2.03 5.71 5.87
C ASN A 21 0.90 6.75 5.88
N ASP A 22 0.88 7.59 6.91
CA ASP A 22 -0.19 8.57 7.10
C ASP A 22 -0.24 9.63 5.99
N ASP A 23 0.87 9.90 5.31
CA ASP A 23 0.91 10.89 4.23
C ASP A 23 0.33 10.33 2.93
N ILE A 24 0.57 9.05 2.64
CA ILE A 24 -0.11 8.35 1.54
C ILE A 24 -1.61 8.33 1.76
N GLU A 25 -2.07 7.99 2.97
CA GLU A 25 -3.49 7.96 3.34
C GLU A 25 -4.15 9.35 3.17
N LYS A 26 -3.48 10.42 3.61
CA LYS A 26 -3.97 11.80 3.39
C LYS A 26 -4.09 12.12 1.91
N LEU A 27 -3.05 11.80 1.12
CA LEU A 27 -3.02 12.09 -0.31
C LEU A 27 -4.14 11.37 -1.07
N GLN A 28 -4.39 10.09 -0.77
CA GLN A 28 -5.49 9.34 -1.36
C GLN A 28 -6.85 10.00 -1.07
N ASN A 29 -7.07 10.42 0.18
CA ASN A 29 -8.28 11.14 0.58
C ASN A 29 -8.44 12.48 -0.12
N GLU A 30 -7.36 13.25 -0.29
CA GLU A 30 -7.37 14.53 -1.01
C GLU A 30 -7.69 14.35 -2.49
N ILE A 31 -7.08 13.36 -3.14
CA ILE A 31 -7.34 13.03 -4.55
C ILE A 31 -8.81 12.62 -4.74
N ALA A 32 -9.34 11.77 -3.85
CA ALA A 32 -10.74 11.37 -3.88
C ALA A 32 -11.70 12.55 -3.77
N LYS A 33 -11.45 13.45 -2.81
CA LYS A 33 -12.23 14.68 -2.62
C LYS A 33 -12.16 15.58 -3.85
N LYS A 34 -10.96 15.81 -4.40
CA LYS A 34 -10.76 16.66 -5.59
C LYS A 34 -11.54 16.17 -6.80
N ASN A 35 -11.65 14.84 -6.95
CA ASN A 35 -12.39 14.21 -8.05
C ASN A 35 -13.86 13.91 -7.72
N ARG A 36 -14.37 14.36 -6.56
CA ARG A 36 -15.76 14.18 -6.11
C ARG A 36 -16.19 12.71 -5.98
N PHE A 37 -15.28 11.85 -5.55
CA PHE A 37 -15.58 10.44 -5.26
C PHE A 37 -15.86 10.22 -3.77
N LYS A 38 -16.81 9.33 -3.47
CA LYS A 38 -16.95 8.70 -2.16
C LYS A 38 -16.23 7.36 -2.20
N VAL A 39 -15.12 7.25 -1.48
CA VAL A 39 -14.31 6.02 -1.43
C VAL A 39 -14.81 5.12 -0.31
N TYR A 40 -15.00 3.85 -0.62
CA TYR A 40 -15.42 2.81 0.34
C TYR A 40 -14.26 1.89 0.74
N ALA A 41 -13.28 1.73 -0.14
CA ALA A 41 -12.08 0.93 0.07
C ALA A 41 -10.99 1.36 -0.92
N HIS A 42 -9.75 1.09 -0.57
CA HIS A 42 -8.60 1.15 -1.47
C HIS A 42 -7.71 -0.07 -1.25
N LYS A 43 -6.80 -0.31 -2.19
CA LYS A 43 -5.80 -1.36 -2.12
C LYS A 43 -4.49 -0.80 -2.66
N LEU A 44 -3.47 -0.68 -1.82
CA LEU A 44 -2.12 -0.34 -2.25
C LEU A 44 -1.19 -1.54 -2.01
N GLU A 45 -0.56 -1.97 -3.10
CA GLU A 45 0.42 -3.05 -3.10
C GLU A 45 1.61 -2.64 -3.96
N LEU A 46 2.81 -2.71 -3.40
CA LEU A 46 4.05 -2.55 -4.13
C LEU A 46 4.62 -3.93 -4.46
N TYR A 47 5.07 -4.12 -5.70
CA TYR A 47 5.66 -5.38 -6.14
C TYR A 47 7.12 -5.16 -6.52
N GLY A 48 8.01 -5.97 -5.96
CA GLY A 48 9.45 -5.85 -6.22
C GLY A 48 10.21 -7.12 -5.91
N LEU A 49 11.51 -7.00 -5.68
CA LEU A 49 12.36 -8.07 -5.13
C LEU A 49 12.84 -7.64 -3.75
N CYS A 50 12.79 -8.53 -2.77
CA CYS A 50 13.40 -8.26 -1.47
C CYS A 50 14.92 -8.32 -1.59
N TYR A 51 15.61 -7.75 -0.61
CA TYR A 51 17.08 -7.74 -0.56
C TYR A 51 17.68 -9.14 -0.76
N ASP A 52 17.08 -10.16 -0.14
CA ASP A 52 17.54 -11.56 -0.25
C ASP A 52 17.39 -12.16 -1.66
N CYS A 53 16.47 -11.63 -2.49
CA CYS A 53 16.30 -12.06 -3.89
C CYS A 53 17.11 -11.25 -4.88
N ILE A 54 17.61 -10.08 -4.48
CA ILE A 54 18.50 -9.23 -5.30
C ILE A 54 19.97 -9.64 -5.09
N LYS A 55 20.27 -10.28 -3.97
CA LYS A 55 21.60 -10.71 -3.58
C LYS A 55 22.13 -11.90 -4.39
#